data_AF-A0A430BQP4-F1
#
_entry.id   AF-A0A430BQP4-F1
#
_cell.length_a   1.000
_cell.length_b   1.000
_cell.length_c   1.000
_cell.angle_alpha   90.00
_cell.angle_beta   90.00
_cell.angle_gamma   90.00
#
_symmetry.space_group_name_H-M   'P 1'
#
loop_
_entity.id
_entity.type
_entity.pdbx_description
1 polymer ?
#
loop_
_entity_poly.entity_id
_entity_poly.type
_entity_poly.pdbx_seq_one_letter_code
_entity_poly.pdbx_strand_id
1 'polypeptide(L)'
;AMAEEARVRADPELRAGRFVESWQAMQRDRTARERSGDKEGAERLRGRMETLAGGLHRDAQLESALVRRAPGLGLKVVEKDRSIGRELERSLERGRDRGMSL
;
A
#
# COMPACT_ATOMS: atom_id res chain seq x y z
N ALA A 1 8.26 -31.97 2.16
CA ALA A 1 8.54 -30.53 2.30
C ALA A 1 7.49 -29.72 1.53
N MET A 2 6.23 -29.65 2.00
CA MET A 2 5.11 -28.99 1.30
C MET A 2 4.08 -28.33 2.26
N ALA A 3 4.38 -28.25 3.56
CA ALA A 3 3.41 -27.83 4.58
C ALA A 3 3.62 -26.39 5.09
N GLU A 4 4.78 -25.79 4.81
CA GLU A 4 5.13 -24.46 5.31
C GLU A 4 4.59 -23.34 4.41
N GLU A 5 4.52 -23.60 3.09
CA GLU A 5 3.80 -22.78 2.11
C GLU A 5 2.28 -22.75 2.37
N ALA A 6 1.76 -23.76 3.06
CA ALA A 6 0.36 -23.87 3.46
C ALA A 6 -0.01 -23.04 4.71
N ARG A 7 0.95 -22.39 5.37
CA ARG A 7 0.73 -21.53 6.56
C ARG A 7 0.91 -20.05 6.28
N VAL A 8 1.57 -19.70 5.17
CA VAL A 8 1.43 -18.39 4.51
C VAL A 8 -0.02 -18.21 3.99
N ARG A 9 -0.73 -19.34 3.83
CA ARG A 9 -2.17 -19.57 3.71
C ARG A 9 -2.97 -19.44 5.04
N ALA A 10 -2.40 -18.90 6.12
CA ALA A 10 -3.10 -18.84 7.42
C ALA A 10 -4.16 -17.75 7.53
N ASP A 11 -4.02 -16.61 6.85
CA ASP A 11 -5.17 -15.78 6.42
C ASP A 11 -4.66 -14.66 5.50
N PRO A 12 -4.91 -14.71 4.17
CA PRO A 12 -4.55 -13.60 3.28
C PRO A 12 -5.23 -12.29 3.70
N GLU A 13 -6.36 -12.39 4.42
CA GLU A 13 -7.07 -11.24 4.97
C GLU A 13 -6.30 -10.53 6.08
N LEU A 14 -5.64 -11.28 6.97
CA LEU A 14 -4.80 -10.72 8.03
C LEU A 14 -3.55 -10.05 7.47
N ARG A 15 -2.94 -10.63 6.43
CA ARG A 15 -1.80 -10.01 5.73
C ARG A 15 -2.24 -8.72 5.03
N ALA A 16 -3.40 -8.73 4.37
CA ALA A 16 -3.97 -7.54 3.77
C ALA A 16 -4.30 -6.47 4.81
N GLY A 17 -4.87 -6.85 5.96
CA GLY A 17 -5.13 -5.93 7.09
C GLY A 17 -3.87 -5.25 7.59
N ARG A 18 -2.83 -6.02 7.92
CA ARG A 18 -1.52 -5.48 8.33
C ARG A 18 -0.88 -4.59 7.27
N PHE A 19 -1.01 -4.97 6.00
CA PHE A 19 -0.52 -4.16 4.90
C PHE A 19 -1.23 -2.80 4.87
N VAL A 20 -2.56 -2.78 4.98
CA VAL A 20 -3.36 -1.54 5.00
C VAL A 20 -2.96 -0.66 6.18
N GLU A 21 -2.84 -1.22 7.38
CA GLU A 21 -2.44 -0.47 8.57
C GLU A 21 -1.04 0.13 8.43
N SER A 22 -0.07 -0.68 7.98
CA SER A 22 1.31 -0.23 7.76
C SER A 22 1.38 0.83 6.66
N TRP A 23 0.62 0.66 5.57
CA TRP A 23 0.49 1.62 4.48
C TRP A 23 -0.04 2.96 4.96
N GLN A 24 -1.14 2.96 5.72
CA GLN A 24 -1.70 4.19 6.30
C GLN A 24 -0.73 4.86 7.27
N ALA A 25 -0.05 4.09 8.13
CA ALA A 25 0.94 4.63 9.05
C ALA A 25 2.10 5.32 8.31
N MET A 26 2.66 4.69 7.27
CA MET A 26 3.71 5.30 6.43
C MET A 26 3.22 6.55 5.71
N GLN A 27 1.99 6.57 5.19
CA GLN A 27 1.42 7.77 4.56
C GLN A 27 1.26 8.93 5.54
N ARG A 28 0.85 8.63 6.80
CA ARG A 28 0.75 9.64 7.86
C ARG A 28 2.13 10.18 8.26
N ASP A 29 3.12 9.31 8.42
CA ASP A 29 4.50 9.71 8.74
C ASP A 29 5.12 10.52 7.60
N ARG A 30 4.90 10.12 6.35
CA ARG A 30 5.30 10.87 5.15
C ARG A 30 4.68 12.26 5.14
N THR A 31 3.37 12.36 5.35
CA THR A 31 2.67 13.66 5.40
C THR A 31 3.18 14.54 6.53
N ALA A 32 3.45 13.96 7.71
CA ALA A 32 4.00 14.70 8.85
C ALA A 32 5.40 15.24 8.54
N ARG A 33 6.26 14.44 7.91
CA ARG A 33 7.61 14.84 7.47
C ARG A 33 7.57 15.90 6.38
N GLU A 34 6.70 15.75 5.37
CA GLU A 34 6.49 16.76 4.32
C GLU A 34 6.06 18.10 4.94
N ARG A 35 5.13 18.08 5.89
CA ARG A 35 4.68 19.29 6.62
C ARG A 35 5.76 19.90 7.49
N SER A 36 6.64 19.09 8.08
CA SER A 36 7.78 19.54 8.87
C SER A 36 8.95 20.05 8.01
N GLY A 37 8.89 19.91 6.67
CA GLY A 37 9.98 20.26 5.76
C GLY A 37 11.02 19.15 5.57
N ASP A 38 10.86 17.98 6.19
CA ASP A 38 11.70 16.79 6.02
C ASP A 38 11.32 16.06 4.71
N LYS A 39 11.70 16.66 3.59
CA LYS A 39 11.49 16.09 2.24
C LYS A 39 12.26 14.79 2.06
N GLU A 40 13.46 14.69 2.65
CA GLU A 40 14.31 13.52 2.50
C GLU A 40 13.70 12.29 3.20
N GLY A 41 13.19 12.46 4.42
CA GLY A 41 12.47 11.43 5.16
C GLY A 41 11.14 11.05 4.48
N ALA A 42 10.43 12.02 3.89
CA ALA A 42 9.24 11.75 3.09
C ALA A 42 9.55 10.90 1.84
N GLU A 43 10.63 11.20 1.12
CA GLU A 43 11.07 10.43 -0.04
C GLU A 43 11.57 9.03 0.34
N ARG A 44 12.28 8.88 1.47
CA ARG A 44 12.67 7.56 1.99
C ARG A 44 11.45 6.67 2.28
N LEU A 45 10.40 7.23 2.89
CA LEU A 45 9.15 6.51 3.12
C LEU A 45 8.45 6.18 1.80
N ARG A 46 8.40 7.12 0.85
CA ARG A 46 7.84 6.91 -0.48
C ARG A 46 8.51 5.72 -1.18
N GLY A 47 9.83 5.65 -1.21
CA GLY A 47 10.57 4.53 -1.83
C GLY A 47 10.31 3.18 -1.14
N ARG A 48 10.12 3.18 0.19
CA ARG A 48 9.74 1.97 0.94
C ARG A 48 8.32 1.52 0.58
N MET A 49 7.39 2.47 0.43
CA MET A 49 6.02 2.19 0.00
C MET A 49 5.97 1.69 -1.46
N GLU A 50 6.76 2.27 -2.38
CA GLU A 50 6.90 1.78 -3.76
C GLU A 50 7.42 0.33 -3.78
N THR A 51 8.43 0.00 -2.98
CA THR A 51 8.95 -1.38 -2.87
C THR A 51 7.87 -2.36 -2.39
N LEU A 52 7.06 -1.97 -1.41
CA LEU A 52 5.95 -2.77 -0.90
C LEU A 52 4.84 -2.97 -1.93
N ALA A 53 4.53 -1.94 -2.71
CA ALA A 53 3.55 -2.00 -3.79
C ALA A 53 4.04 -2.82 -5.00
N GLY A 54 5.33 -2.76 -5.34
CA GLY A 54 5.92 -3.59 -6.39
C GLY A 54 6.00 -5.08 -6.03
N GLY A 55 6.19 -5.39 -4.74
CA GLY A 55 6.16 -6.77 -4.24
C GLY A 55 4.77 -7.44 -4.32
N LEU A 56 3.72 -6.63 -4.41
CA LEU A 56 2.33 -7.06 -4.37
C LEU A 56 1.89 -7.82 -5.63
N HIS A 57 2.41 -7.42 -6.80
CA HIS A 57 2.18 -8.12 -8.05
C HIS A 57 2.72 -9.56 -8.04
N ARG A 58 3.69 -9.87 -7.15
CA ARG A 58 4.25 -11.23 -7.00
C ARG A 58 3.36 -12.15 -6.15
N ASP A 59 2.35 -11.62 -5.46
CA ASP A 59 1.50 -12.37 -4.51
C ASP A 59 0.00 -12.18 -4.83
N ALA A 60 -0.50 -12.99 -5.76
CA ALA A 60 -1.89 -12.89 -6.27
C ALA A 60 -2.97 -13.08 -5.18
N GLN A 61 -2.66 -13.86 -4.12
CA GLN A 61 -3.58 -14.07 -3.00
C GLN A 61 -3.70 -12.82 -2.13
N LEU A 62 -2.57 -12.15 -1.86
CA LEU A 62 -2.55 -10.88 -1.14
C LEU A 62 -3.19 -9.75 -1.96
N GLU A 63 -2.89 -9.68 -3.27
CA GLU A 63 -3.48 -8.72 -4.18
C GLU A 63 -5.02 -8.82 -4.17
N SER A 64 -5.56 -10.04 -4.29
CA SER A 64 -7.02 -10.28 -4.23
C SER A 64 -7.64 -9.85 -2.90
N ALA A 65 -6.95 -10.09 -1.77
CA ALA A 65 -7.43 -9.70 -0.44
C ALA A 65 -7.34 -8.18 -0.20
N LEU A 66 -6.36 -7.50 -0.82
CA LEU A 66 -6.24 -6.05 -0.78
C LEU A 66 -7.21 -5.35 -1.72
N VAL A 67 -7.58 -5.94 -2.86
CA VAL A 67 -8.62 -5.39 -3.76
C VAL A 67 -9.93 -5.20 -3.00
N ARG A 68 -10.29 -6.16 -2.13
CA ARG A 68 -11.47 -6.05 -1.23
C ARG A 68 -11.33 -4.94 -0.19
N ARG A 69 -10.09 -4.56 0.16
CA ARG A 69 -9.73 -3.53 1.15
C ARG A 69 -9.20 -2.24 0.51
N ALA A 70 -9.28 -2.11 -0.81
CA ALA A 70 -8.86 -0.94 -1.57
C ALA A 70 -9.35 0.41 -1.00
N PRO A 71 -10.61 0.57 -0.56
CA PRO A 71 -11.05 1.82 0.06
C PRO A 71 -10.24 2.19 1.32
N GLY A 72 -9.77 1.21 2.09
CA GLY A 72 -8.88 1.43 3.24
C GLY A 72 -7.47 1.89 2.86
N LEU A 73 -7.03 1.64 1.62
CA LEU A 73 -5.74 2.13 1.10
C LEU A 73 -5.86 3.53 0.48
N GLY A 74 -7.05 4.13 0.52
CA GLY A 74 -7.33 5.40 -0.15
C GLY A 74 -7.41 5.27 -1.67
N LEU A 75 -7.72 4.06 -2.17
CA LEU A 75 -7.98 3.77 -3.57
C LEU A 75 -9.50 3.77 -3.78
N LYS A 76 -10.01 4.66 -4.65
CA LYS A 76 -11.47 4.82 -4.85
C LYS A 76 -12.10 3.68 -5.64
N VAL A 77 -11.39 3.15 -6.65
CA VAL A 77 -11.81 2.01 -7.47
C VAL A 77 -10.56 1.28 -7.91
N VAL A 78 -10.45 0.00 -7.55
CA VAL A 78 -9.48 -0.90 -8.18
C VAL A 78 -10.28 -1.73 -9.16
N GLU A 79 -10.16 -1.41 -10.44
CA GLU A 79 -10.78 -2.21 -11.49
C GLU A 79 -10.22 -3.62 -11.44
N LYS A 80 -11.08 -4.63 -11.66
CA LYS A 80 -10.73 -6.06 -11.53
C LYS A 80 -9.60 -6.51 -12.47
N ASP A 81 -9.34 -5.72 -13.52
CA ASP A 81 -8.28 -5.91 -14.52
C ASP A 81 -6.96 -5.18 -14.17
N ARG A 82 -6.98 -4.37 -13.11
CA ARG A 82 -5.89 -3.44 -12.78
C ARG A 82 -5.21 -3.90 -11.48
N SER A 83 -3.93 -4.24 -11.56
CA SER A 83 -3.14 -4.66 -10.38
C SER A 83 -3.14 -3.57 -9.30
N ILE A 84 -3.44 -3.99 -8.06
CA ILE A 84 -3.52 -3.08 -6.92
C ILE A 84 -2.17 -2.46 -6.57
N GLY A 85 -1.07 -3.20 -6.77
CA GLY A 85 0.29 -2.68 -6.58
C GLY A 85 0.53 -1.43 -7.43
N ARG A 86 0.16 -1.51 -8.70
CA ARG A 86 0.27 -0.36 -9.61
C ARG A 86 -0.65 0.80 -9.24
N GLU A 87 -1.81 0.52 -8.63
CA GLU A 87 -2.70 1.58 -8.13
C GLU A 87 -2.15 2.28 -6.90
N LEU A 88 -1.52 1.51 -6.00
CA LEU A 88 -0.84 2.02 -4.81
C LEU A 88 0.32 2.93 -5.19
N GLU A 89 1.16 2.51 -6.15
CA GLU A 89 2.25 3.33 -6.70
C GLU A 89 1.71 4.67 -7.25
N ARG A 90 0.67 4.63 -8.10
CA ARG A 90 0.04 5.86 -8.61
C ARG A 90 -0.62 6.71 -7.52
N SER A 91 -1.10 6.09 -6.44
CA SER A 91 -1.65 6.82 -5.30
C SER A 91 -0.56 7.58 -4.54
N LEU A 92 0.66 7.03 -4.46
CA LEU A 92 1.82 7.74 -3.91
C LEU A 92 2.21 8.95 -4.78
N GLU A 93 2.18 8.79 -6.10
CA GLU A 93 2.46 9.89 -7.04
C GLU A 93 1.40 11.00 -6.93
N ARG A 94 0.12 10.63 -6.86
CA ARG A 94 -1.01 11.57 -6.67
C ARG A 94 -1.10 12.13 -5.26
N GLY A 95 -0.51 11.48 -4.26
CA GLY A 95 -0.45 11.94 -2.86
C GLY A 95 0.28 13.28 -2.71
N ARG A 96 1.12 13.65 -3.69
CA ARG A 96 1.72 14.98 -3.82
C ARG A 96 0.68 16.10 -3.99
N ASP A 97 -0.53 15.75 -4.45
CA ASP A 97 -1.62 16.69 -4.74
C ASP A 97 -2.74 16.70 -3.67
N ARG A 98 -2.78 15.73 -2.75
CA ARG A 98 -3.76 15.72 -1.64
C ARG A 98 -3.41 16.70 -0.50
N GLY A 99 -2.64 17.74 -0.82
CA GLY A 99 -2.50 18.94 -0.01
C GLY A 99 -3.62 19.97 -0.23
N MET A 100 -4.56 19.75 -1.16
CA MET A 100 -5.65 20.69 -1.42
C MET A 100 -7.03 20.05 -1.32
N SER A 101 -7.59 20.05 -0.12
CA SER A 101 -9.01 20.32 0.12
C SER A 101 -9.11 20.79 1.56
N LEU A 102 -8.97 22.11 1.72
CA LEU A 102 -9.48 22.86 2.86
C LEU A 102 -11.00 22.66 2.97
#